data_AF-E4N0Q1-F1
#
_entry.id   AF-E4N0Q1-F1
#
_cell.length_a   1.000
_cell.length_b   1.000
_cell.length_c   1.000
_cell.angle_alpha   90.00
_cell.angle_beta   90.00
_cell.angle_gamma   90.00
#
_symmetry.space_group_name_H-M   'P 1'
#
loop_
_entity.id
_entity.type
_entity.pdbx_description
1 polymer ?
#
loop_
_entity_poly.entity_id
_entity_poly.type
_entity_poly.pdbx_seq_one_letter_code
_entity_poly.pdbx_strand_id
1 'polypeptide(L)'
;MGEVAADRSGVLWSGRLGRAVAELREEQDGRRVLRIGDRSAVVDGRTGIRHRTGRLLLSRRVTLTRDGRTVLTHRYRLPWRLQLCLFLDPAYDRWTAEEDDPGLVLVSLLGGTDDWQ
;
A
#
# COMPACT_ATOMS: atom_id res chain seq x y z
N MET A 1 -37.89 -0.12 15.55
CA MET A 1 -37.05 1.08 15.37
C MET A 1 -35.61 0.60 15.42
N GLY A 2 -35.11 0.07 14.31
CA GLY A 2 -33.74 -0.43 14.20
C GLY A 2 -32.96 0.62 13.43
N GLU A 3 -32.06 1.30 14.12
CA GLU A 3 -31.14 2.27 13.55
C GLU A 3 -30.27 1.55 12.52
N VAL A 4 -30.55 1.79 11.24
CA VAL A 4 -29.73 1.35 10.12
C VAL A 4 -28.47 2.21 10.18
N ALA A 5 -27.48 1.76 10.94
CA ALA A 5 -26.15 2.36 11.00
C ALA A 5 -25.63 2.47 9.56
N ALA A 6 -25.46 3.71 9.13
CA ALA A 6 -25.23 4.05 7.75
C ALA A 6 -24.05 3.27 7.18
N ASP A 7 -24.29 2.52 6.12
CA ASP A 7 -23.26 2.02 5.22
C ASP A 7 -22.59 3.23 4.53
N ARG A 8 -21.58 3.80 5.22
CA ARG A 8 -20.72 4.92 4.77
C ARG A 8 -19.28 4.45 4.71
N SER A 9 -19.06 3.33 4.03
CA SER A 9 -17.75 2.75 3.88
C SER A 9 -16.93 3.63 2.94
N GLY A 10 -16.48 4.81 3.38
CA GLY A 10 -15.53 5.66 2.66
C GLY A 10 -14.16 4.99 2.46
N VAL A 11 -14.08 3.66 2.47
CA VAL A 11 -12.87 2.88 2.23
C VAL A 11 -12.71 2.76 0.71
N LEU A 12 -11.69 3.42 0.18
CA LEU A 12 -11.32 3.32 -1.23
C LEU A 12 -10.51 2.06 -1.51
N TRP A 13 -9.74 1.59 -0.52
CA TRP A 13 -8.95 0.39 -0.61
C TRP A 13 -8.61 -0.15 0.78
N SER A 14 -8.48 -1.47 0.90
CA SER A 14 -7.96 -2.13 2.10
C SER A 14 -7.05 -3.30 1.71
N GLY A 15 -6.03 -3.54 2.51
CA GLY A 15 -5.06 -4.60 2.28
C GLY A 15 -4.13 -4.82 3.47
N ARG A 16 -3.15 -5.70 3.31
CA ARG A 16 -2.13 -5.98 4.35
C ARG A 16 -0.72 -5.72 3.83
N LEU A 17 -0.02 -4.78 4.46
CA LEU A 17 1.40 -4.56 4.24
C LEU A 17 2.19 -5.38 5.25
N GLY A 18 2.46 -6.63 4.88
CA GLY A 18 3.00 -7.63 5.80
C GLY A 18 2.03 -7.95 6.93
N ARG A 19 2.38 -7.57 8.16
CA ARG A 19 1.51 -7.77 9.34
C ARG A 19 0.57 -6.60 9.62
N ALA A 20 0.80 -5.44 9.01
CA ALA A 20 0.00 -4.25 9.26
C ALA A 20 -1.21 -4.24 8.32
N VAL A 21 -2.39 -3.99 8.87
CA VAL A 21 -3.56 -3.61 8.07
C VAL A 21 -3.33 -2.23 7.50
N ALA A 22 -3.62 -2.06 6.22
CA ALA A 22 -3.53 -0.80 5.50
C ALA A 22 -4.88 -0.48 4.85
N GLU A 23 -5.31 0.77 4.97
CA GLU A 23 -6.59 1.24 4.46
C GLU A 23 -6.42 2.63 3.87
N LEU A 24 -6.91 2.84 2.66
CA LEU A 24 -7.10 4.16 2.08
C LEU A 24 -8.58 4.50 2.22
N ARG A 25 -8.88 5.61 2.91
CA ARG A 25 -10.24 6.07 3.12
C ARG A 25 -10.42 7.50 2.63
N GLU A 26 -11.60 7.83 2.13
CA GLU A 26 -12.09 9.17 1.89
C GLU A 26 -13.00 9.56 3.06
N GLU A 27 -12.61 10.62 3.76
CA GLU A 27 -13.36 11.22 4.85
C GLU A 27 -14.53 12.05 4.31
N GLN A 28 -15.48 12.43 5.18
CA GLN A 28 -16.68 13.17 4.78
C GLN A 28 -16.39 14.56 4.19
N ASP A 29 -15.20 15.11 4.42
CA ASP A 29 -14.71 16.37 3.87
C ASP A 29 -14.01 16.20 2.50
N GLY A 30 -14.03 15.00 1.92
CA GLY A 30 -13.36 14.65 0.66
C GLY A 30 -11.86 14.39 0.81
N ARG A 31 -11.34 14.39 2.04
CA ARG A 31 -9.92 14.17 2.32
C ARG A 31 -9.60 12.68 2.26
N ARG A 32 -8.58 12.31 1.50
CA ARG A 32 -8.07 10.94 1.50
C ARG A 32 -7.02 10.74 2.58
N VAL A 33 -7.19 9.69 3.37
CA VAL A 33 -6.30 9.31 4.47
C VAL A 33 -5.87 7.87 4.28
N LEU A 34 -4.56 7.66 4.18
CA LEU A 34 -3.95 6.34 4.20
C LEU A 34 -3.54 6.00 5.62
N ARG A 35 -4.11 4.93 6.16
CA ARG A 35 -3.73 4.33 7.43
C ARG A 35 -2.93 3.06 7.19
N ILE A 36 -1.85 2.86 7.95
CA ILE A 36 -1.05 1.64 7.98
C ILE A 36 -0.73 1.31 9.45
N GLY A 37 -1.41 0.30 9.99
CA GLY A 37 -1.41 0.02 11.43
C GLY A 37 -1.94 1.22 12.21
N ASP A 38 -1.15 1.73 13.16
CA ASP A 38 -1.52 2.88 14.00
C ASP A 38 -1.08 4.23 13.42
N ARG A 39 -0.47 4.23 12.22
CA ARG A 39 0.01 5.45 11.56
C ARG A 39 -0.93 5.85 10.45
N SER A 40 -1.17 7.15 10.30
CA SER A 40 -1.97 7.70 9.22
C SER A 40 -1.27 8.87 8.55
N ALA A 41 -1.47 9.02 7.26
CA ALA A 41 -1.01 10.15 6.47
C ALA A 41 -2.11 10.59 5.51
N VAL A 42 -2.17 11.88 5.25
CA VAL A 42 -3.13 12.46 4.33
C VAL A 42 -2.54 12.38 2.93
N VAL A 43 -3.37 11.97 1.98
CA VAL A 43 -2.97 11.76 0.60
C VAL A 43 -3.75 12.74 -0.28
N ASP A 44 -3.01 13.56 -1.00
CA ASP A 44 -3.53 14.57 -1.92
C ASP A 44 -2.62 14.64 -3.16
N GLY A 45 -2.91 15.54 -4.10
CA GLY A 45 -2.11 15.72 -5.31
C GLY A 45 -0.66 16.19 -5.08
N ARG A 46 -0.28 16.56 -3.85
CA ARG A 46 1.11 16.89 -3.47
C ARG A 46 1.84 15.70 -2.83
N THR A 47 1.13 14.59 -2.66
CA THR A 47 1.65 13.40 -2.00
C THR A 47 2.18 12.45 -3.06
N GLY A 48 3.49 12.26 -3.10
CA GLY A 48 4.13 11.20 -3.85
C GLY A 48 4.18 9.91 -3.03
N ILE A 49 3.94 8.77 -3.66
CA ILE A 49 4.18 7.46 -3.05
C ILE A 49 5.23 6.70 -3.85
N ARG A 50 6.11 6.02 -3.13
CA ARG A 50 7.12 5.17 -3.72
C ARG A 50 7.15 3.80 -3.07
N HIS A 51 6.99 2.76 -3.87
CA HIS A 51 7.32 1.40 -3.47
C HIS A 51 8.78 1.11 -3.81
N ARG A 52 9.48 0.43 -2.91
CA ARG A 52 10.83 -0.08 -3.14
C ARG A 52 11.01 -1.48 -2.62
N THR A 53 11.67 -2.28 -3.42
CA THR A 53 12.14 -3.61 -3.10
C THR A 53 13.59 -3.53 -2.58
N GLY A 54 13.83 -4.11 -1.41
CA GLY A 54 15.12 -4.07 -0.74
C GLY A 54 16.16 -5.02 -1.37
N ARG A 55 17.42 -4.90 -0.92
CA ARG A 55 18.64 -5.48 -1.52
C ARG A 55 18.67 -7.01 -1.73
N LEU A 56 17.64 -7.75 -1.33
CA LEU A 56 17.55 -9.21 -1.54
C LEU A 56 16.10 -9.66 -1.86
N LEU A 57 15.20 -8.75 -2.25
CA LEU A 57 13.77 -9.05 -2.47
C LEU A 57 12.99 -9.47 -1.21
N LEU A 58 13.66 -9.66 -0.07
CA LEU A 58 13.09 -10.11 1.21
C LEU A 58 12.42 -8.99 2.03
N SER A 59 12.55 -7.74 1.62
CA SER A 59 11.96 -6.60 2.31
C SER A 59 11.42 -5.60 1.31
N ARG A 60 10.25 -5.06 1.57
CA ARG A 60 9.58 -4.04 0.77
C ARG A 60 9.35 -2.80 1.60
N ARG A 61 9.26 -1.66 0.94
CA ARG A 61 9.07 -0.37 1.59
C ARG A 61 8.14 0.50 0.77
N VAL A 62 7.08 0.95 1.40
CA VAL A 62 6.27 2.06 0.90
C VAL A 62 6.69 3.33 1.63
N THR A 63 7.00 4.38 0.87
CA THR A 63 7.32 5.70 1.39
C THR A 63 6.37 6.71 0.78
N LEU A 64 5.69 7.47 1.64
CA LEU A 64 4.93 8.66 1.25
C LEU A 64 5.80 9.89 1.49
N THR A 65 5.82 10.75 0.49
CA THR A 65 6.48 12.05 0.52
C THR A 65 5.48 13.15 0.20
N ARG A 66 5.59 14.29 0.87
CA ARG A 66 4.82 15.49 0.56
C ARG A 66 5.78 16.67 0.48
N ASP A 67 5.70 17.43 -0.61
CA ASP A 67 6.58 18.59 -0.86
C ASP A 67 8.08 18.24 -0.65
N GLY A 68 8.49 17.06 -1.14
CA GLY A 68 9.86 16.55 -1.04
C GLY A 68 10.25 15.98 0.34
N ARG A 69 9.38 16.04 1.35
CA ARG A 69 9.64 15.52 2.70
C ARG A 69 8.95 14.19 2.92
N THR A 70 9.63 13.24 3.56
CA THR A 70 9.01 11.96 3.94
C THR A 70 8.00 12.19 5.06
N VAL A 71 6.74 11.84 4.81
CA VAL A 71 5.66 11.93 5.80
C VAL A 71 5.41 10.58 6.48
N LEU A 72 5.56 9.49 5.73
CA LEU A 72 5.38 8.15 6.26
C LEU A 72 6.30 7.18 5.52
N THR A 73 6.89 6.26 6.26
CA THR A 73 7.60 5.12 5.67
C THR A 73 7.20 3.84 6.40
N HIS A 74 6.74 2.87 5.63
CA HIS A 74 6.38 1.55 6.12
C HIS A 74 7.25 0.49 5.45
N ARG A 75 7.98 -0.28 6.26
CA ARG A 75 8.74 -1.44 5.80
C ARG A 75 7.95 -2.69 6.16
N TYR A 76 7.83 -3.59 5.21
CA TYR A 76 7.10 -4.85 5.38
C TYR A 76 7.80 -5.98 4.63
N ARG A 77 7.34 -7.20 4.88
CA ARG A 77 7.77 -8.41 4.18
C ARG A 77 6.54 -9.16 3.73
N LEU A 78 6.59 -9.76 2.55
CA LEU A 78 5.55 -10.70 2.15
C LEU A 78 5.64 -11.99 2.97
N PRO A 79 4.56 -12.80 3.00
CA PRO A 79 4.65 -14.19 3.42
C PRO A 79 5.84 -14.92 2.77
N TRP A 80 6.50 -15.81 3.50
CA TRP A 80 7.72 -16.48 3.02
C TRP A 80 7.51 -17.21 1.69
N ARG A 81 6.32 -17.79 1.47
CA ARG A 81 5.96 -18.49 0.23
C ARG A 81 6.08 -17.55 -0.98
N LEU A 82 5.55 -16.35 -0.87
CA LEU A 82 5.59 -15.33 -1.91
C LEU A 82 6.99 -14.72 -2.09
N GLN A 83 7.82 -14.71 -1.03
CA GLN A 83 9.22 -14.33 -1.17
C GLN A 83 10.01 -15.34 -2.01
N LEU A 84 9.62 -16.62 -2.03
CA LEU A 84 10.28 -17.64 -2.83
C LEU A 84 9.77 -17.72 -4.27
N CYS A 85 8.52 -17.31 -4.55
CA CYS A 85 7.99 -17.34 -5.92
C CYS A 85 8.89 -16.58 -6.90
N LEU A 86 9.45 -15.42 -6.49
CA LEU A 86 10.42 -14.66 -7.32
C LEU A 86 11.65 -15.47 -7.75
N PHE A 87 12.03 -16.51 -7.01
CA PHE A 87 13.23 -17.30 -7.30
C PHE A 87 12.90 -18.66 -7.91
N LEU A 88 11.72 -19.19 -7.64
CA LEU A 88 11.34 -20.56 -8.00
C LEU A 88 10.45 -20.64 -9.22
N ASP A 89 9.71 -19.57 -9.53
CA ASP A 89 8.77 -19.55 -10.63
C ASP A 89 9.22 -18.56 -11.71
N PRO A 90 9.74 -19.04 -12.85
CA PRO A 90 10.15 -18.19 -13.97
C PRO A 90 8.97 -17.52 -14.68
N ALA A 91 7.73 -17.95 -14.43
CA ALA A 91 6.52 -17.29 -14.91
C ALA A 91 6.00 -16.23 -13.91
N TYR A 92 6.69 -16.02 -12.78
CA TYR A 92 6.31 -14.98 -11.81
C TYR A 92 6.63 -13.59 -12.36
N ASP A 93 5.63 -13.02 -13.01
CA ASP A 93 5.70 -11.71 -13.66
C ASP A 93 5.13 -10.59 -12.78
N ARG A 94 5.13 -9.37 -13.32
CA ARG A 94 4.65 -8.18 -12.61
C ARG A 94 3.18 -8.29 -12.21
N TRP A 95 2.32 -8.84 -13.07
CA TRP A 95 0.88 -8.91 -12.79
C TRP A 95 0.60 -9.81 -11.59
N THR A 96 1.27 -10.97 -11.56
CA THR A 96 1.19 -11.90 -10.43
C THR A 96 1.74 -11.27 -9.14
N ALA A 97 2.84 -10.53 -9.26
CA ALA A 97 3.41 -9.81 -8.12
C ALA A 97 2.51 -8.69 -7.59
N GLU A 98 1.74 -8.01 -8.46
CA GLU A 98 0.76 -7.00 -8.05
C GLU A 98 -0.42 -7.62 -7.29
N GLU A 99 -0.90 -8.81 -7.70
CA GLU A 99 -1.94 -9.55 -6.95
C GLU A 99 -1.44 -9.97 -5.56
N ASP A 100 -0.16 -10.31 -5.44
CA ASP A 100 0.47 -10.83 -4.22
C ASP A 100 1.03 -9.76 -3.28
N ASP A 101 1.28 -8.54 -3.79
CA ASP A 101 1.86 -7.42 -3.03
C ASP A 101 0.89 -6.24 -2.94
N PRO A 102 0.14 -6.14 -1.82
CA PRO A 102 -0.78 -5.02 -1.58
C PRO A 102 -0.10 -3.64 -1.62
N GLY A 103 1.23 -3.55 -1.46
CA GLY A 103 1.93 -2.28 -1.58
C GLY A 103 2.15 -1.83 -3.02
N LEU A 104 2.21 -2.74 -4.00
CA LEU A 104 2.23 -2.38 -5.42
C LEU A 104 0.85 -1.86 -5.85
N VAL A 105 -0.23 -2.56 -5.48
CA VAL A 105 -1.61 -2.09 -5.71
C VAL A 105 -1.82 -0.68 -5.14
N LEU A 106 -1.38 -0.44 -3.91
CA LEU A 106 -1.48 0.86 -3.26
C LEU A 106 -0.73 1.96 -4.02
N VAL A 107 0.44 1.65 -4.59
CA VAL A 107 1.19 2.61 -5.42
C VAL A 107 0.45 2.92 -6.71
N SER A 108 -0.08 1.91 -7.40
CA SER A 108 -0.86 2.09 -8.62
C SER A 108 -2.12 2.94 -8.39
N LEU A 109 -2.86 2.69 -7.30
CA LEU A 109 -4.05 3.47 -6.92
C LEU A 109 -3.75 4.95 -6.64
N LEU A 110 -2.56 5.24 -6.13
CA LEU A 110 -2.13 6.58 -5.77
C LEU A 110 -1.26 7.24 -6.85
N GLY A 111 -1.13 6.61 -8.03
CA GLY A 111 -0.34 7.12 -9.16
C GLY A 111 1.14 7.29 -8.84
N GLY A 112 1.69 6.44 -8.00
CA GLY A 112 3.07 6.53 -7.55
C GLY A 112 4.08 5.83 -8.45
N THR A 113 5.27 5.63 -7.89
CA THR A 113 6.38 4.93 -8.56
C THR A 113 6.78 3.69 -7.78
N ASP A 114 7.10 2.62 -8.48
CA ASP A 114 7.71 1.42 -7.91
C ASP A 114 9.05 1.12 -8.60
N ASP A 115 9.82 0.22 -8.02
CA ASP A 115 11.08 -0.27 -8.58
C ASP A 115 10.95 -1.71 -9.12
N TRP A 116 9.72 -2.16 -9.38
CA TRP A 116 9.49 -3.45 -10.00
C TRP A 116 9.77 -3.34 -11.49
N GLN A 117 10.83 -4.04 -11.93
CA GLN A 117 11.25 -4.08 -13.35
C GLN A 117 10.46 -5.13 -14.13
#